data_AF-C4V5M6-F1
#
_entry.id   AF-C4V5M6-F1
#
_cell.length_a   1.000
_cell.length_b   1.000
_cell.length_c   1.000
_cell.angle_alpha   90.00
_cell.angle_beta   90.00
_cell.angle_gamma   90.00
#
_symmetry.space_group_name_H-M   'P 1'
#
loop_
_entity.id
_entity.type
_entity.pdbx_description
1 polymer ?
#
loop_
_entity_poly.entity_id
_entity_poly.type
_entity_poly.pdbx_seq_one_letter_code
_entity_poly.pdbx_strand_id
1 'polypeptide(L)'
;MAVLHARESSFAHEKQRNLLLAGVFGASCLLIWLWWMRNILSGHLLHMGVAIPVLLTFAATGAVGKHFWHAYRKSASGDKGVERALDVLRQLPDSYHVLSNVQVPGAYCSIVVIGCNGAFIVNTKHHSGTITPHAGDWEQEKTGRRGTDYTVAMRNPVKQLKHQIHALAEYLKPVGTRVWVDGIVFFTHPNVILEDCSDRFTDRGDVVRSYILNHRARFQLSDADVYRLVQRLMS
;
A
#
# COMPACT_ATOMS: atom_id res chain seq x y z
N MET A 1 1.54 -18.16 17.77
CA MET A 1 1.63 -16.99 16.87
C MET A 1 1.38 -17.49 15.47
N ALA A 2 0.66 -16.73 14.65
CA ALA A 2 0.27 -17.14 13.30
C ALA A 2 1.47 -17.42 12.40
N VAL A 3 1.27 -18.33 11.45
CA VAL A 3 2.29 -18.69 10.46
C VAL A 3 2.32 -17.62 9.37
N LEU A 4 3.42 -16.87 9.29
CA LEU A 4 3.58 -15.77 8.33
C LEU A 4 4.22 -16.27 7.03
N HIS A 5 3.61 -15.90 5.91
CA HIS A 5 4.11 -16.09 4.56
C HIS A 5 4.35 -14.73 3.92
N ALA A 6 5.50 -14.12 4.25
CA ALA A 6 5.88 -12.83 3.71
C ALA A 6 6.39 -12.99 2.26
N ARG A 7 5.81 -12.22 1.34
CA ARG A 7 6.23 -12.16 -0.06
C ARG A 7 6.70 -10.76 -0.41
N GLU A 8 7.56 -10.67 -1.40
CA GLU A 8 7.88 -9.38 -1.98
C GLU A 8 6.64 -8.78 -2.65
N SER A 9 6.48 -7.46 -2.53
CA SER A 9 5.38 -6.73 -3.17
C SER A 9 5.47 -6.85 -4.68
N SER A 10 4.34 -7.00 -5.39
CA SER A 10 4.30 -6.99 -6.86
C SER A 10 4.86 -5.68 -7.45
N PHE A 11 4.86 -4.61 -6.66
CA PHE A 11 5.42 -3.32 -7.01
C PHE A 11 6.92 -3.18 -6.68
N ALA A 12 7.59 -4.22 -6.17
CA ALA A 12 8.96 -4.09 -5.69
C ALA A 12 9.96 -3.74 -6.80
N HIS A 13 9.83 -4.37 -7.98
CA HIS A 13 10.67 -4.03 -9.12
C HIS A 13 10.44 -2.59 -9.59
N GLU A 14 9.18 -2.15 -9.66
CA GLU A 14 8.86 -0.76 -10.01
C GLU A 14 9.37 0.24 -8.98
N LYS A 15 9.30 -0.11 -7.69
CA LYS A 15 9.83 0.69 -6.59
C LYS A 15 11.34 0.85 -6.70
N GLN A 16 12.08 -0.24 -6.93
CA GLN A 16 13.52 -0.19 -7.15
C GLN A 16 13.88 0.63 -8.38
N ARG A 17 13.19 0.42 -9.51
CA ARG A 17 13.36 1.21 -10.74
C ARG A 17 13.13 2.70 -10.48
N ASN A 18 12.04 3.06 -9.81
CA ASN A 18 11.71 4.45 -9.51
C ASN A 18 12.72 5.10 -8.56
N LEU A 19 13.26 4.35 -7.59
CA LEU A 19 14.32 4.82 -6.72
C LEU A 19 15.62 5.10 -7.50
N LEU A 20 16.02 4.17 -8.38
CA LEU A 20 17.19 4.33 -9.23
C LEU A 20 17.05 5.54 -10.16
N LEU A 21 15.92 5.66 -10.85
CA LEU A 21 15.65 6.79 -11.74
C LEU A 21 15.63 8.12 -10.98
N ALA A 22 14.99 8.18 -9.80
CA ALA A 22 15.04 9.36 -8.96
C ALA A 22 16.49 9.75 -8.59
N GLY A 23 17.33 8.76 -8.26
CA GLY A 23 18.75 8.96 -7.99
C GLY A 23 19.52 9.49 -9.20
N VAL A 24 19.36 8.88 -10.37
CA VAL A 24 20.05 9.28 -11.61
C VAL A 24 19.67 10.70 -12.03
N PHE A 25 18.38 11.02 -12.08
CA PHE A 25 17.92 12.37 -12.42
C PHE A 25 18.31 13.39 -11.34
N GLY A 26 18.26 13.01 -10.06
CA GLY A 26 18.73 13.85 -8.96
C GLY A 26 20.22 14.17 -9.04
N ALA A 27 21.07 13.17 -9.30
CA ALA A 27 22.51 13.35 -9.48
C ALA A 27 22.82 14.21 -10.72
N SER A 28 22.12 13.98 -11.84
CA SER A 28 22.27 14.79 -13.06
C SER A 28 21.90 16.26 -12.81
N CYS A 29 20.80 16.49 -12.09
CA CYS A 29 20.36 17.83 -11.68
C CYS A 29 21.42 18.52 -10.79
N LEU A 30 22.01 17.79 -9.83
CA LEU A 30 23.09 18.29 -8.98
C LEU A 30 24.34 18.63 -9.79
N LEU A 31 24.75 17.79 -10.74
CA LEU A 31 25.91 18.05 -11.59
C LEU A 31 25.73 19.30 -12.47
N ILE A 32 24.54 19.48 -13.05
CA ILE A 32 24.20 20.71 -13.81
C ILE A 32 24.31 21.93 -12.90
N TRP A 33 23.77 21.85 -11.67
CA TRP A 33 23.84 22.94 -10.70
C TRP A 33 25.28 23.26 -10.28
N LEU A 34 26.09 22.24 -9.94
CA LEU A 34 27.49 22.41 -9.57
C LEU A 34 28.32 23.01 -10.71
N TRP A 35 28.10 22.55 -11.94
CA TRP A 35 28.75 23.10 -13.12
C TRP A 35 28.40 24.57 -13.32
N TRP A 36 27.12 24.93 -13.17
CA TRP A 36 26.67 26.31 -13.31
C TRP A 36 27.22 27.21 -12.19
N MET A 37 27.19 26.75 -10.94
CA MET A 37 27.79 27.44 -9.80
C MET A 37 29.29 27.68 -9.98
N ARG A 38 30.02 26.68 -10.50
CA ARG A 38 31.45 26.81 -10.80
C ARG A 38 31.72 27.93 -11.82
N ASN A 39 30.90 28.02 -12.87
CA ASN A 39 31.05 29.07 -13.89
C ASN A 39 30.84 30.47 -13.28
N ILE A 40 29.79 30.64 -12.45
CA ILE A 40 29.51 31.89 -11.75
C ILE A 40 30.68 32.28 -10.83
N LEU A 41 31.18 31.33 -10.03
CA LEU A 41 32.30 31.57 -9.10
C LEU A 41 33.61 31.90 -9.83
N SER A 42 33.82 31.37 -11.04
CA SER A 42 34.96 31.70 -11.89
C SER A 42 34.84 33.06 -12.61
N GLY A 43 33.75 33.80 -12.40
CA GLY A 43 33.50 35.09 -13.07
C GLY A 43 33.03 34.95 -14.53
N HIS A 44 32.86 33.71 -15.02
CA HIS A 44 32.33 33.43 -16.35
C HIS A 44 30.80 33.43 -16.32
N LEU A 45 30.21 34.63 -16.43
CA LEU A 45 28.78 34.77 -16.64
C LEU A 45 28.42 34.21 -18.03
N LEU A 46 27.54 33.21 -18.05
CA LEU A 46 27.04 32.63 -19.29
C LEU A 46 26.22 33.67 -20.06
N HIS A 47 26.45 33.77 -21.37
CA HIS A 47 25.57 34.51 -22.25
C HIS A 47 24.14 33.95 -22.18
N MET A 48 23.15 34.83 -22.35
CA MET A 48 21.73 34.48 -22.21
C MET A 48 21.30 33.30 -23.09
N GLY A 49 21.87 33.17 -24.29
CA GLY A 49 21.61 32.05 -25.21
C GLY A 49 22.05 30.67 -24.69
N VAL A 50 22.96 30.61 -23.71
CA VAL A 50 23.40 29.35 -23.07
C VAL A 50 22.74 29.19 -21.70
N ALA A 51 22.59 30.29 -20.95
CA ALA A 51 21.98 30.27 -19.62
C ALA A 51 20.53 29.75 -19.64
N ILE A 52 19.72 30.20 -20.60
CA ILE A 52 18.30 29.81 -20.70
C ILE A 52 18.16 28.30 -20.96
N PRO A 53 18.81 27.68 -21.96
CA PRO A 53 18.76 26.23 -22.17
C PRO A 53 19.24 25.42 -20.97
N VAL A 54 20.29 25.86 -20.27
CA VAL A 54 20.80 25.18 -19.07
C VAL A 54 19.75 25.18 -17.96
N LEU A 55 19.10 26.32 -17.72
CA LEU A 55 18.02 26.43 -16.72
C LEU A 55 16.81 25.56 -17.08
N LEU A 56 16.41 25.53 -18.35
CA LEU A 56 15.33 24.66 -18.83
C LEU A 56 15.67 23.19 -18.64
N THR A 57 16.91 22.80 -18.98
CA THR A 57 17.39 21.42 -18.80
C THR A 57 17.43 21.02 -17.33
N PHE A 58 17.90 21.92 -16.46
CA PHE A 58 17.90 21.74 -15.02
C PHE A 58 16.47 21.54 -14.48
N ALA A 59 15.54 22.42 -14.86
CA ALA A 59 14.15 22.34 -14.44
C ALA A 59 13.46 21.05 -14.90
N ALA A 60 13.64 20.67 -16.17
CA ALA A 60 13.09 19.43 -16.73
C ALA A 60 13.64 18.19 -16.01
N THR A 61 14.96 18.11 -15.83
CA THR A 61 15.65 17.01 -15.13
C THR A 61 15.14 16.89 -13.69
N GLY A 62 15.01 18.03 -12.99
CA GLY A 62 14.48 18.08 -11.62
C GLY A 62 13.01 17.64 -11.54
N ALA A 63 12.17 18.04 -12.50
CA ALA A 63 10.76 17.64 -12.55
C ALA A 63 10.60 16.13 -12.75
N VAL A 64 11.39 15.55 -13.66
CA VAL A 64 11.40 14.09 -13.91
C VAL A 64 11.89 13.33 -12.68
N GLY A 65 12.99 13.76 -12.06
CA GLY A 65 13.48 13.16 -10.81
C GLY A 65 12.45 13.21 -9.68
N LYS A 66 11.76 14.34 -9.52
CA LYS A 66 10.67 14.51 -8.53
C LYS A 66 9.49 13.57 -8.79
N HIS A 67 9.13 13.34 -10.07
CA HIS A 67 8.08 12.40 -10.43
C HIS A 67 8.41 10.97 -9.98
N PHE A 68 9.60 10.47 -10.33
CA PHE A 68 10.03 9.12 -9.92
C PHE A 68 10.17 9.00 -8.40
N TRP A 69 10.67 10.04 -7.72
CA TRP A 69 10.74 10.08 -6.26
C TRP A 69 9.36 9.97 -5.61
N HIS A 70 8.36 10.68 -6.15
CA HIS A 70 6.99 10.60 -5.65
C HIS A 70 6.39 9.20 -5.86
N ALA A 71 6.61 8.59 -7.03
CA ALA A 71 6.17 7.24 -7.32
C ALA A 71 6.81 6.20 -6.39
N TYR A 72 8.12 6.30 -6.15
CA TYR A 72 8.84 5.49 -5.16
C TYR A 72 8.23 5.63 -3.76
N ARG A 73 8.06 6.87 -3.27
CA ARG A 73 7.51 7.13 -1.94
C ARG A 73 6.11 6.58 -1.74
N LYS A 74 5.27 6.64 -2.78
CA LYS A 74 3.91 6.07 -2.75
C LYS A 74 3.96 4.56 -2.52
N SER A 75 4.79 3.82 -3.27
CA SER A 75 4.96 2.38 -3.12
C SER A 75 5.56 2.02 -1.76
N ALA A 76 6.66 2.69 -1.36
CA ALA A 76 7.30 2.46 -0.07
C ALA A 76 6.37 2.74 1.13
N SER A 77 5.47 3.72 1.02
CA SER A 77 4.43 3.97 2.02
C SER A 77 3.40 2.83 2.11
N GLY A 78 3.08 2.20 0.98
CA GLY A 78 2.22 1.01 0.95
C GLY A 78 2.84 -0.16 1.70
N ASP A 79 4.12 -0.44 1.45
CA ASP A 79 4.85 -1.52 2.11
C ASP A 79 4.91 -1.35 3.63
N LYS A 80 5.13 -0.12 4.12
CA LYS A 80 5.04 0.21 5.56
C LYS A 80 3.66 -0.07 6.14
N GLY A 81 2.62 0.10 5.33
CA GLY A 81 1.26 -0.21 5.73
C GLY A 81 1.03 -1.70 5.92
N VAL A 82 1.61 -2.52 5.04
CA VAL A 82 1.58 -3.99 5.13
C VAL A 82 2.39 -4.48 6.32
N GLU A 83 3.61 -3.96 6.51
CA GLU A 83 4.49 -4.30 7.65
C GLU A 83 3.77 -4.10 9.00
N ARG A 84 3.16 -2.93 9.20
CA ARG A 84 2.39 -2.65 10.43
C ARG A 84 1.18 -3.57 10.61
N ALA A 85 0.53 -3.95 9.52
CA ALA A 85 -0.58 -4.90 9.61
C ALA A 85 -0.09 -6.31 9.96
N LEU A 86 1.06 -6.74 9.44
CA LEU A 86 1.68 -8.01 9.82
C LEU A 86 2.06 -8.03 11.31
N ASP A 87 2.54 -6.92 11.88
CA ASP A 87 2.84 -6.81 13.32
C ASP A 87 1.60 -7.02 14.22
N VAL A 88 0.43 -6.63 13.72
CA VAL A 88 -0.86 -6.86 14.38
C VAL A 88 -1.29 -8.31 14.20
N LEU A 89 -1.21 -8.83 12.97
CA LEU A 89 -1.76 -10.14 12.60
C LEU A 89 -0.90 -11.33 13.04
N ARG A 90 0.41 -11.15 13.25
CA ARG A 90 1.30 -12.19 13.84
C ARG A 90 0.86 -12.65 15.23
N GLN A 91 0.07 -11.82 15.92
CA GLN A 91 -0.47 -12.11 17.25
C GLN A 91 -1.69 -13.04 17.20
N LEU A 92 -2.22 -13.36 16.02
CA LEU A 92 -3.23 -14.41 15.87
C LEU A 92 -2.67 -15.78 16.30
N PRO A 93 -3.53 -16.75 16.63
CA PRO A 93 -3.12 -18.12 16.93
C PRO A 93 -2.34 -18.77 15.77
N ASP A 94 -1.54 -19.78 16.08
CA ASP A 94 -0.77 -20.56 15.10
C ASP A 94 -1.63 -21.36 14.11
N SER A 95 -2.91 -21.59 14.44
CA SER A 95 -3.91 -22.13 13.52
C SER A 95 -4.25 -21.21 12.33
N TYR A 96 -3.72 -19.98 12.29
CA TYR A 96 -3.91 -19.03 11.20
C TYR A 96 -2.64 -18.87 10.36
N HIS A 97 -2.83 -18.81 9.04
CA HIS A 97 -1.79 -18.46 8.08
C HIS A 97 -2.02 -17.05 7.54
N VAL A 98 -1.00 -16.21 7.56
CA VAL A 98 -1.07 -14.82 7.10
C VAL A 98 -0.16 -14.65 5.89
N LEU A 99 -0.74 -14.41 4.73
CA LEU A 99 -0.03 -14.22 3.47
C LEU A 99 -0.07 -12.75 3.07
N SER A 100 1.11 -12.12 2.90
CA SER A 100 1.20 -10.76 2.39
C SER A 100 1.33 -10.74 0.87
N ASN A 101 0.93 -9.63 0.23
CA ASN A 101 1.17 -9.36 -1.19
C ASN A 101 0.60 -10.45 -2.11
N VAL A 102 -0.63 -10.87 -1.84
CA VAL A 102 -1.30 -11.94 -2.60
C VAL A 102 -1.87 -11.37 -3.89
N GLN A 103 -1.45 -11.93 -5.02
CA GLN A 103 -1.97 -11.58 -6.34
C GLN A 103 -2.90 -12.69 -6.83
N VAL A 104 -4.13 -12.34 -7.16
CA VAL A 104 -5.08 -13.23 -7.84
C VAL A 104 -5.52 -12.60 -9.17
N PRO A 105 -6.10 -13.37 -10.11
CA PRO A 105 -6.67 -12.81 -11.32
C PRO A 105 -7.70 -11.72 -10.99
N GLY A 106 -7.49 -10.52 -11.52
CA GLY A 106 -8.40 -9.39 -11.34
C GLY A 106 -8.28 -8.62 -10.02
N ALA A 107 -7.44 -9.05 -9.07
CA ALA A 107 -7.25 -8.32 -7.80
C ALA A 107 -5.87 -8.54 -7.17
N TYR A 108 -5.34 -7.47 -6.59
CA TYR A 108 -4.21 -7.53 -5.65
C TYR A 108 -4.73 -7.37 -4.23
N CYS A 109 -4.36 -8.27 -3.32
CA CYS A 109 -4.76 -8.29 -1.92
C CYS A 109 -3.53 -8.02 -1.04
N SER A 110 -3.58 -6.97 -0.22
CA SER A 110 -2.47 -6.59 0.67
C SER A 110 -2.07 -7.70 1.61
N ILE A 111 -3.05 -8.28 2.31
CA ILE A 111 -2.88 -9.44 3.18
C ILE A 111 -4.11 -10.34 3.07
N VAL A 112 -3.89 -11.65 3.02
CA VAL A 112 -4.92 -12.67 3.13
C VAL A 112 -4.61 -13.54 4.36
N VAL A 113 -5.58 -13.67 5.26
CA VAL A 113 -5.50 -14.53 6.44
C VAL A 113 -6.38 -15.75 6.22
N ILE A 114 -5.86 -16.96 6.43
CA ILE A 114 -6.61 -18.21 6.31
C ILE A 114 -6.60 -18.92 7.66
N GLY A 115 -7.77 -19.32 8.14
CA GLY A 115 -7.92 -20.20 9.30
C GLY A 115 -9.08 -21.16 9.09
N CYS A 116 -9.36 -22.00 10.10
CA CYS A 116 -10.44 -22.99 10.02
C CYS A 116 -11.82 -22.36 9.75
N ASN A 117 -11.99 -21.08 10.12
CA ASN A 117 -13.25 -20.35 10.00
C ASN A 117 -13.40 -19.53 8.70
N GLY A 118 -12.40 -19.51 7.81
CA GLY A 118 -12.52 -18.82 6.52
C GLY A 118 -11.23 -18.18 6.03
N ALA A 119 -11.36 -17.40 4.95
CA ALA A 119 -10.31 -16.57 4.40
C ALA A 119 -10.70 -15.08 4.48
N PHE A 120 -9.80 -14.25 4.97
CA PHE A 120 -10.06 -12.84 5.26
C PHE A 120 -9.04 -11.96 4.57
N ILE A 121 -9.50 -11.01 3.75
CA ILE A 121 -8.66 -9.96 3.19
C ILE A 121 -8.54 -8.84 4.20
N VAL A 122 -7.31 -8.49 4.58
CA VAL A 122 -7.02 -7.27 5.33
C VAL A 122 -6.45 -6.25 4.33
N ASN A 123 -7.32 -5.38 3.83
CA ASN A 123 -6.94 -4.35 2.85
C ASN A 123 -6.31 -3.16 3.57
N THR A 124 -4.99 -3.08 3.53
CA THR A 124 -4.22 -2.09 4.29
C THR A 124 -4.22 -0.73 3.59
N LYS A 125 -4.48 0.34 4.35
CA LYS A 125 -4.38 1.73 3.89
C LYS A 125 -3.44 2.52 4.79
N HIS A 126 -2.37 3.05 4.21
CA HIS A 126 -1.36 3.79 4.96
C HIS A 126 -1.48 5.30 4.72
N HIS A 127 -2.55 5.88 5.25
CA HIS A 127 -2.94 7.26 5.01
C HIS A 127 -2.96 8.04 6.32
N SER A 128 -2.25 9.17 6.38
CA SER A 128 -2.28 10.11 7.50
C SER A 128 -3.39 11.15 7.35
N GLY A 129 -3.69 11.88 8.42
CA GLY A 129 -4.70 12.93 8.42
C GLY A 129 -6.09 12.41 8.77
N THR A 130 -7.07 13.30 8.67
CA THR A 130 -8.48 12.99 8.97
C THR A 130 -9.13 12.36 7.76
N ILE A 131 -9.85 11.26 7.96
CA ILE A 131 -10.54 10.53 6.90
C ILE A 131 -12.03 10.50 7.25
N THR A 132 -12.83 11.02 6.34
CA THR A 132 -14.29 11.07 6.44
C THR A 132 -14.90 10.06 5.49
N PRO A 133 -15.52 8.98 5.99
CA PRO A 133 -16.18 8.00 5.16
C PRO A 133 -17.45 8.55 4.52
N HIS A 134 -17.68 8.20 3.25
CA HIS A 134 -18.92 8.47 2.54
C HIS A 134 -19.39 7.24 1.75
N ALA A 135 -20.66 7.26 1.30
CA ALA A 135 -21.19 6.24 0.39
C ALA A 135 -20.49 6.25 -0.98
N GLY A 136 -20.06 7.45 -1.42
CA GLY A 136 -19.28 7.71 -2.62
C GLY A 136 -17.79 7.42 -2.42
N ASP A 137 -16.95 8.27 -3.01
CA ASP A 137 -15.55 8.39 -2.59
C ASP A 137 -15.47 9.12 -1.25
N TRP A 138 -14.43 8.80 -0.48
CA TRP A 138 -14.19 9.36 0.84
C TRP A 138 -13.41 10.66 0.73
N GLU A 139 -13.37 11.42 1.80
CA GLU A 139 -12.54 12.61 1.90
C GLU A 139 -11.36 12.37 2.83
N GLN A 140 -10.24 13.00 2.50
CA GLN A 140 -9.04 12.97 3.31
C GLN A 140 -8.50 14.40 3.48
N GLU A 141 -8.55 14.89 4.71
CA GLU A 141 -7.96 16.17 5.09
C GLU A 141 -6.51 15.99 5.55
N LYS A 142 -5.64 16.87 5.09
CA LYS A 142 -4.22 16.87 5.46
C LYS A 142 -3.73 18.29 5.71
N THR A 143 -2.85 18.42 6.69
CA THR A 143 -2.05 19.61 6.86
C THR A 143 -0.80 19.54 5.96
N GLY A 144 -0.70 20.50 5.04
CA GLY A 144 0.44 20.66 4.15
C GLY A 144 1.71 21.07 4.89
N ARG A 145 2.86 20.99 4.22
CA ARG A 145 4.18 21.34 4.80
C ARG A 145 4.28 22.79 5.31
N ARG A 146 3.40 23.67 4.84
CA ARG A 146 3.33 25.09 5.24
C ARG A 146 2.25 25.36 6.31
N GLY A 147 1.67 24.31 6.89
CA GLY A 147 0.60 24.43 7.90
C GLY A 147 -0.80 24.67 7.33
N THR A 148 -0.95 24.70 5.99
CA THR A 148 -2.26 24.90 5.34
C THR A 148 -2.98 23.56 5.18
N ASP A 149 -4.21 23.48 5.68
CA ASP A 149 -5.06 22.31 5.49
C ASP A 149 -5.61 22.25 4.06
N TYR A 150 -5.75 21.02 3.56
CA TYR A 150 -6.32 20.76 2.25
C TYR A 150 -7.03 19.40 2.23
N THR A 151 -8.12 19.33 1.48
CA THR A 151 -8.91 18.11 1.33
C THR A 151 -8.62 17.47 -0.03
N VAL A 152 -8.49 16.15 -0.04
CA VAL A 152 -8.30 15.34 -1.25
C VAL A 152 -9.33 14.23 -1.28
N ALA A 153 -9.93 14.01 -2.45
CA ALA A 153 -10.78 12.84 -2.68
C ALA A 153 -9.96 11.54 -2.55
N MET A 154 -10.45 10.62 -1.74
CA MET A 154 -9.89 9.29 -1.53
C MET A 154 -10.87 8.24 -2.05
N ARG A 155 -10.41 7.42 -3.00
CA ARG A 155 -11.23 6.32 -3.51
C ARG A 155 -11.71 5.43 -2.37
N ASN A 156 -13.01 5.11 -2.38
CA ASN A 156 -13.63 4.30 -1.33
C ASN A 156 -12.94 2.92 -1.17
N PRO A 157 -12.29 2.66 -0.03
CA PRO A 157 -11.53 1.43 0.16
C PRO A 157 -12.43 0.21 0.38
N VAL A 158 -13.65 0.40 0.87
CA VAL A 158 -14.64 -0.68 1.07
C VAL A 158 -15.17 -1.16 -0.28
N LYS A 159 -15.40 -0.26 -1.25
CA LYS A 159 -15.75 -0.66 -2.62
C LYS A 159 -14.63 -1.48 -3.28
N GLN A 160 -13.37 -1.07 -3.07
CA GLN A 160 -12.22 -1.84 -3.55
C GLN A 160 -12.16 -3.24 -2.90
N LEU A 161 -12.39 -3.30 -1.58
CA LEU A 161 -12.40 -4.55 -0.83
C LEU A 161 -13.47 -5.53 -1.32
N LYS A 162 -14.68 -5.05 -1.61
CA LYS A 162 -15.75 -5.91 -2.16
C LYS A 162 -15.33 -6.60 -3.46
N HIS A 163 -14.65 -5.87 -4.36
CA HIS A 163 -14.10 -6.44 -5.59
C HIS A 163 -13.01 -7.49 -5.29
N GLN A 164 -12.11 -7.21 -4.35
CA GLN A 164 -11.06 -8.16 -3.94
C GLN A 164 -11.64 -9.44 -3.33
N ILE A 165 -12.68 -9.33 -2.49
CA ILE A 165 -13.40 -10.48 -1.91
C ILE A 165 -13.98 -11.35 -3.02
N HIS A 166 -14.67 -10.76 -3.98
CA HIS A 166 -15.24 -11.50 -5.11
C HIS A 166 -14.15 -12.22 -5.92
N ALA A 167 -13.09 -11.51 -6.31
CA ALA A 167 -11.99 -12.08 -7.08
C ALA A 167 -11.28 -13.23 -6.34
N LEU A 168 -11.02 -13.08 -5.03
CA LEU A 168 -10.41 -14.13 -4.22
C LEU A 168 -11.35 -15.34 -4.08
N ALA A 169 -12.65 -15.11 -3.87
CA ALA A 169 -13.63 -16.19 -3.80
C ALA A 169 -13.66 -16.99 -5.10
N GLU A 170 -13.75 -16.33 -6.26
CA GLU A 170 -13.69 -17.00 -7.57
C GLU A 170 -12.39 -17.78 -7.76
N TYR A 171 -11.25 -17.22 -7.35
CA TYR A 171 -9.95 -17.87 -7.47
C TYR A 171 -9.80 -19.14 -6.61
N LEU A 172 -10.46 -19.18 -5.45
CA LEU A 172 -10.40 -20.31 -4.52
C LEU A 172 -11.45 -21.40 -4.81
N LYS A 173 -12.54 -21.09 -5.53
CA LYS A 173 -13.58 -22.07 -5.89
C LYS A 173 -13.04 -23.39 -6.46
N PRO A 174 -12.07 -23.41 -7.40
CA PRO A 174 -11.56 -24.65 -7.99
C PRO A 174 -10.82 -25.57 -7.01
N VAL A 175 -10.45 -25.09 -5.81
CA VAL A 175 -9.82 -25.93 -4.77
C VAL A 175 -10.82 -26.98 -4.24
N GLY A 176 -12.13 -26.78 -4.44
CA GLY A 176 -13.16 -27.72 -4.02
C GLY A 176 -13.53 -27.62 -2.53
N THR A 177 -13.01 -26.63 -1.82
CA THR A 177 -13.30 -26.36 -0.41
C THR A 177 -14.38 -25.28 -0.28
N ARG A 178 -15.35 -25.46 0.63
CA ARG A 178 -16.40 -24.46 0.94
C ARG A 178 -15.88 -23.36 1.87
N VAL A 179 -14.91 -22.59 1.41
CA VAL A 179 -14.34 -21.47 2.16
C VAL A 179 -15.22 -20.23 2.07
N TRP A 180 -15.51 -19.61 3.21
CA TRP A 180 -16.08 -18.26 3.24
C TRP A 180 -14.96 -17.23 3.06
N VAL A 181 -15.16 -16.30 2.13
CA VAL A 181 -14.22 -15.19 1.90
C VAL A 181 -14.87 -13.89 2.36
N ASP A 182 -14.19 -13.18 3.23
CA ASP A 182 -14.61 -11.85 3.69
C ASP A 182 -13.41 -10.91 3.83
N GLY A 183 -13.61 -9.73 4.40
CA GLY A 183 -12.50 -8.87 4.72
C GLY A 183 -12.86 -7.56 5.40
N ILE A 184 -11.80 -6.86 5.80
CA ILE A 184 -11.84 -5.59 6.50
C ILE A 184 -10.76 -4.65 5.94
N VAL A 185 -11.06 -3.35 5.87
CA VAL A 185 -10.07 -2.31 5.56
C VAL A 185 -9.37 -1.92 6.85
N PHE A 186 -8.03 -1.91 6.84
CA PHE A 186 -7.25 -1.55 8.01
C PHE A 186 -6.39 -0.32 7.72
N PHE A 187 -6.66 0.78 8.42
CA PHE A 187 -5.85 1.99 8.38
C PHE A 187 -4.68 1.87 9.36
N THR A 188 -3.46 1.87 8.85
CA THR A 188 -2.27 1.52 9.66
C THR A 188 -1.36 2.70 9.96
N HIS A 189 -1.71 3.90 9.50
CA HIS A 189 -0.89 5.09 9.76
C HIS A 189 -1.13 5.58 11.19
N PRO A 190 -0.10 5.77 12.04
CA PRO A 190 -0.29 6.18 13.43
C PRO A 190 -1.01 7.52 13.62
N ASN A 191 -0.84 8.42 12.65
CA ASN A 191 -1.47 9.75 12.64
C ASN A 191 -2.72 9.78 11.74
N VAL A 192 -3.45 8.66 11.61
CA VAL A 192 -4.77 8.67 10.98
C VAL A 192 -5.81 9.02 12.03
N ILE A 193 -6.81 9.78 11.63
CA ILE A 193 -8.02 10.01 12.43
C ILE A 193 -9.19 9.57 11.55
N LEU A 194 -9.89 8.52 11.95
CA LEU A 194 -11.12 8.12 11.28
C LEU A 194 -12.30 8.78 11.99
N GLU A 195 -13.09 9.57 11.28
CA GLU A 195 -14.26 10.24 11.88
C GLU A 195 -15.39 9.25 12.23
N ASP A 196 -15.40 8.09 11.59
CA ASP A 196 -16.33 7.00 11.86
C ASP A 196 -15.59 5.66 11.76
N CYS A 197 -16.16 4.60 12.32
CA CYS A 197 -15.67 3.23 12.23
C CYS A 197 -16.83 2.26 12.02
N SER A 198 -16.58 1.17 11.30
CA SER A 198 -17.61 0.14 11.08
C SER A 198 -17.03 -1.27 11.18
N ASP A 199 -17.87 -2.28 10.98
CA ASP A 199 -17.46 -3.68 10.82
C ASP A 199 -16.57 -3.91 9.58
N ARG A 200 -16.53 -2.96 8.63
CA ARG A 200 -15.79 -3.06 7.36
C ARG A 200 -14.50 -2.25 7.31
N PHE A 201 -14.29 -1.32 8.24
CA PHE A 201 -13.06 -0.54 8.29
C PHE A 201 -12.75 -0.02 9.68
N THR A 202 -11.47 0.00 10.02
CA THR A 202 -10.97 0.48 11.31
C THR A 202 -9.50 0.88 11.21
N ASP A 203 -9.02 1.65 12.18
CA ASP A 203 -7.62 1.95 12.45
C ASP A 203 -7.08 1.16 13.66
N ARG A 204 -7.91 0.29 14.26
CA ARG A 204 -7.59 -0.48 15.47
C ARG A 204 -7.22 -1.93 15.17
N GLY A 205 -5.98 -2.31 15.49
CA GLY A 205 -5.48 -3.66 15.25
C GLY A 205 -6.17 -4.76 16.08
N ASP A 206 -6.61 -4.45 17.29
CA ASP A 206 -7.36 -5.39 18.14
C ASP A 206 -8.76 -5.70 17.57
N VAL A 207 -9.41 -4.71 16.95
CA VAL A 207 -10.68 -4.89 16.23
C VAL A 207 -10.49 -5.79 15.02
N VAL A 208 -9.42 -5.59 14.23
CA VAL A 208 -9.10 -6.47 13.08
C VAL A 208 -8.92 -7.92 13.51
N ARG A 209 -8.15 -8.17 14.59
CA ARG A 209 -7.98 -9.54 15.10
C ARG A 209 -9.29 -10.13 15.60
N SER A 210 -10.07 -9.34 16.36
CA SER A 210 -11.36 -9.79 16.89
C SER A 210 -12.36 -10.10 15.78
N TYR A 211 -12.36 -9.33 14.70
CA TYR A 211 -13.16 -9.58 13.50
C TYR A 211 -12.84 -10.95 12.88
N ILE A 212 -11.55 -11.29 12.75
CA ILE A 212 -11.10 -12.59 12.20
C ILE A 212 -11.47 -13.74 13.15
N LEU A 213 -11.17 -13.59 14.45
CA LEU A 213 -11.36 -14.65 15.44
C LEU A 213 -12.83 -14.96 15.71
N ASN A 214 -13.68 -13.94 15.76
CA ASN A 214 -15.10 -14.09 16.08
C ASN A 214 -15.98 -14.40 14.87
N HIS A 215 -15.39 -14.52 13.67
CA HIS A 215 -16.16 -14.85 12.47
C HIS A 215 -16.76 -16.26 12.57
N ARG A 216 -18.09 -16.34 12.50
CA ARG A 216 -18.85 -17.59 12.57
C ARG A 216 -18.96 -18.22 11.20
N ALA A 217 -18.09 -19.20 10.94
CA ALA A 217 -18.12 -19.94 9.69
C ALA A 217 -19.38 -20.82 9.58
N ARG A 218 -20.01 -20.82 8.41
CA ARG A 218 -21.07 -21.78 8.08
C ARG A 218 -20.52 -23.20 7.88
N PHE A 219 -19.29 -23.31 7.38
CA PHE A 219 -18.55 -24.56 7.20
C PHE A 219 -17.16 -24.38 7.78
N GLN A 220 -16.78 -25.24 8.73
CA GLN A 220 -15.41 -25.26 9.26
C GLN A 220 -14.51 -26.00 8.27
N LEU A 221 -13.34 -25.44 8.02
CA LEU A 221 -12.30 -26.02 7.19
C LEU A 221 -11.45 -26.97 8.05
N SER A 222 -11.11 -28.13 7.49
CA SER A 222 -10.09 -28.99 8.10
C SER A 222 -8.69 -28.39 7.92
N ASP A 223 -7.71 -28.86 8.69
CA ASP A 223 -6.31 -28.43 8.50
C ASP A 223 -5.80 -28.73 7.09
N ALA A 224 -6.25 -29.84 6.49
CA ALA A 224 -5.94 -30.20 5.12
C ALA A 224 -6.56 -29.21 4.10
N ASP A 225 -7.77 -28.71 4.37
CA ASP A 225 -8.40 -27.66 3.56
C ASP A 225 -7.62 -26.34 3.64
N VAL A 226 -7.28 -25.92 4.87
CA VAL A 226 -6.47 -24.72 5.11
C VAL A 226 -5.15 -24.81 4.35
N TYR A 227 -4.45 -25.95 4.46
CA TYR A 227 -3.20 -26.17 3.75
C TYR A 227 -3.36 -26.10 2.23
N ARG A 228 -4.41 -26.71 1.65
CA ARG A 228 -4.69 -26.62 0.20
C ARG A 228 -4.94 -25.19 -0.26
N LEU A 229 -5.67 -24.39 0.51
CA LEU A 229 -5.92 -22.99 0.20
C LEU A 229 -4.64 -22.15 0.28
N VAL A 230 -3.81 -22.37 1.31
CA VAL A 230 -2.50 -21.72 1.44
C VAL A 230 -1.63 -22.07 0.25
N GLN A 231 -1.51 -23.35 -0.13
CA GLN A 231 -0.73 -23.78 -1.30
C GLN A 231 -1.27 -23.24 -2.62
N ARG A 232 -2.58 -23.00 -2.75
CA ARG A 232 -3.16 -22.37 -3.93
C ARG A 232 -2.78 -20.89 -4.06
N LEU A 233 -2.71 -20.16 -2.94
CA LEU A 233 -2.21 -18.77 -2.95
C LEU A 233 -0.68 -18.72 -3.00
N MET A 234 -0.07 -19.83 -2.58
CA MET A 234 1.26 -20.39 -2.82
C MET A 234 1.81 -20.32 -4.25
N SER A 235 1.04 -20.86 -5.17
CA SER A 235 1.43 -21.09 -6.56
C SER A 235 1.37 -19.83 -7.40
#